data_AF-A0A1V6HUN1-F1
#
_entry.id   AF-A0A1V6HUN1-F1
#
_cell.length_a   1.000
_cell.length_b   1.000
_cell.length_c   1.000
_cell.angle_alpha   90.00
_cell.angle_beta   90.00
_cell.angle_gamma   90.00
#
_symmetry.space_group_name_H-M   'P 1'
#
loop_
_entity.id
_entity.type
_entity.pdbx_description
1 polymer ?
#
loop_
_entity_poly.entity_id
_entity_poly.type
_entity_poly.pdbx_seq_one_letter_code
_entity_poly.pdbx_strand_id
1 'polypeptide(L)'
;MNRRLLVLTTALALVALPVVAAEWHTADNNVCTDCHTMHYSMQHSFSGGSVTFGSQTVDGNWLGGPNEGPNHYLLKQPANDLCIACHDGQPFAPDVVGNNTNPSPANGRSAGALNQIGGVDGYAEWMGHTLGSLDDPPGYNNAYGTYNTAGQLECVSCHRQHGTAGVYRNLMPRNITVTYAISTTRPAANTDVWINIDPATYVPGSGNAANFNPYYASANIQYQRRATPIAGPNGTHTVNTLERHCASCHGDFHGSPGESFAQGANTYGHGPGGVGGVLYNTGVYHEFIRHPSGQPMGLVGGGNSNMARYQAATTKVRTYSSQSDYSDAVPGCLSCHKAHGNMNPFGLVFLHRDAVAVNEQGGFGAGQTPPAGDYGMGFRNLCGQCHVQGN
;
A
#
# COMPACT_ATOMS: atom_id res chain seq x y z
N MET A 1 -12.44 47.18 -12.20
CA MET A 1 -12.57 45.78 -12.65
C MET A 1 -14.06 45.46 -12.79
N ASN A 2 -14.50 44.99 -13.95
CA ASN A 2 -15.93 44.87 -14.24
C ASN A 2 -16.54 43.73 -13.41
N ARG A 3 -17.60 43.98 -12.63
CA ARG A 3 -18.22 42.98 -11.73
C ARG A 3 -18.62 41.69 -12.47
N ARG A 4 -19.00 41.80 -13.74
CA ARG A 4 -19.32 40.65 -14.61
C ARG A 4 -18.09 39.82 -14.98
N LEU A 5 -16.92 40.45 -15.11
CA LEU A 5 -15.66 39.76 -15.40
C LEU A 5 -15.14 39.02 -14.17
N LEU A 6 -15.29 39.60 -12.97
CA LEU A 6 -14.92 38.96 -11.70
C LEU A 6 -15.75 37.69 -11.48
N VAL A 7 -17.08 37.76 -11.66
CA VAL A 7 -17.99 36.60 -11.51
C VAL A 7 -17.68 35.50 -12.52
N LEU A 8 -17.36 35.84 -13.78
CA LEU A 8 -16.96 34.84 -14.77
C LEU A 8 -15.62 34.18 -14.43
N THR A 9 -14.62 34.92 -13.93
CA THR A 9 -13.35 34.33 -13.49
C THR A 9 -13.48 33.48 -12.24
N THR A 10 -14.36 33.83 -11.29
CA THR A 10 -14.61 33.01 -10.10
C THR A 10 -15.40 31.74 -10.45
N ALA A 11 -16.37 31.83 -11.37
CA ALA A 11 -17.11 30.66 -11.86
C ALA A 11 -16.21 29.71 -12.67
N LEU A 12 -15.29 30.21 -13.50
CA LEU A 12 -14.32 29.36 -14.22
C LEU A 12 -13.27 28.74 -13.27
N ALA A 13 -12.87 29.44 -12.21
CA ALA A 13 -11.94 28.90 -11.20
C ALA A 13 -12.57 27.79 -10.32
N LEU A 14 -13.91 27.78 -10.17
CA LEU A 14 -14.66 26.73 -9.46
C LEU A 14 -14.95 25.49 -10.33
N VAL A 15 -14.70 25.54 -11.64
CA VAL A 15 -14.88 24.41 -12.58
C VAL A 15 -13.60 23.56 -12.71
N ALA A 16 -12.51 23.93 -12.04
CA ALA A 16 -11.28 23.14 -11.96
C ALA A 16 -11.30 22.09 -10.83
N LEU A 17 -12.39 21.34 -10.68
CA LEU A 17 -12.48 20.24 -9.70
C LEU A 17 -12.45 18.88 -10.39
N PRO A 18 -11.27 18.32 -10.74
CA PRO A 18 -11.15 16.88 -10.92
C PRO A 18 -10.80 16.27 -9.56
N VAL A 19 -11.81 15.98 -8.74
CA VAL A 19 -11.67 15.00 -7.66
C VAL A 19 -12.73 13.93 -7.87
N VAL A 20 -12.39 12.92 -8.66
CA VAL A 20 -13.17 11.67 -8.70
C VAL A 20 -12.24 10.49 -8.53
N ALA A 21 -11.38 10.52 -7.51
CA ALA A 21 -10.63 9.33 -7.12
C ALA A 21 -11.61 8.26 -6.57
N ALA A 22 -12.12 7.40 -7.45
CA ALA A 22 -13.14 6.42 -7.12
C ALA A 22 -13.17 5.34 -8.20
N GLU A 23 -12.34 4.30 -8.05
CA GLU A 23 -12.02 3.44 -9.19
C GLU A 23 -13.04 2.36 -9.52
N TRP A 24 -13.72 1.74 -8.56
CA TRP A 24 -14.77 0.73 -8.81
C TRP A 24 -15.70 0.55 -7.60
N HIS A 25 -15.18 0.82 -6.40
CA HIS A 25 -15.89 0.58 -5.14
C HIS A 25 -16.30 1.88 -4.43
N THR A 26 -17.02 2.81 -5.06
CA THR A 26 -17.53 3.97 -4.30
C THR A 26 -18.95 4.36 -4.68
N ALA A 27 -19.73 4.72 -3.67
CA ALA A 27 -21.04 5.37 -3.80
C ALA A 27 -21.94 4.64 -4.83
N ASP A 28 -22.51 5.38 -5.78
CA ASP A 28 -23.53 4.88 -6.71
C ASP A 28 -22.99 3.88 -7.76
N ASN A 29 -21.67 3.71 -7.85
CA ASN A 29 -21.04 2.72 -8.73
C ASN A 29 -20.94 1.33 -8.06
N ASN A 30 -21.23 1.22 -6.76
CA ASN A 30 -21.29 -0.07 -6.08
C ASN A 30 -22.57 -0.81 -6.48
N VAL A 31 -22.46 -1.73 -7.43
CA VAL A 31 -23.56 -2.65 -7.73
C VAL A 31 -23.56 -3.74 -6.66
N CYS A 32 -24.48 -3.65 -5.70
CA CYS A 32 -24.51 -4.55 -4.55
C CYS A 32 -24.50 -6.03 -4.96
N THR A 33 -25.15 -6.38 -6.06
CA THR A 33 -25.23 -7.76 -6.57
C THR A 33 -23.90 -8.33 -7.07
N ASP A 34 -22.90 -7.48 -7.32
CA ASP A 34 -21.57 -7.92 -7.71
C ASP A 34 -20.80 -8.52 -6.51
N CYS A 35 -21.16 -8.10 -5.29
CA CYS A 35 -20.49 -8.49 -4.05
C CYS A 35 -21.35 -9.34 -3.12
N HIS A 36 -22.67 -9.18 -3.22
CA HIS A 36 -23.63 -9.77 -2.32
C HIS A 36 -24.55 -10.73 -3.05
N THR A 37 -24.71 -11.92 -2.48
CA THR A 37 -25.78 -12.83 -2.89
C THR A 37 -27.05 -12.48 -2.11
N MET A 38 -28.17 -12.28 -2.81
CA MET A 38 -29.46 -11.94 -2.19
C MET A 38 -30.16 -13.12 -1.48
N HIS A 39 -29.43 -14.17 -1.11
CA HIS A 39 -29.99 -15.45 -0.66
C HIS A 39 -30.13 -15.61 0.86
N TYR A 40 -30.54 -14.57 1.59
CA TYR A 40 -31.07 -14.81 2.94
C TYR A 40 -32.40 -15.58 2.91
N SER A 41 -33.05 -15.67 1.74
CA SER A 41 -34.37 -16.28 1.58
C SER A 41 -34.41 -17.80 1.75
N MET A 42 -33.28 -18.49 1.92
CA MET A 42 -33.26 -19.93 2.26
C MET A 42 -33.39 -20.22 3.77
N GLN A 43 -33.41 -19.21 4.65
CA GLN A 43 -33.69 -19.39 6.08
C GLN A 43 -35.13 -19.05 6.50
N HIS A 44 -36.02 -18.72 5.57
CA HIS A 44 -37.44 -18.74 5.90
C HIS A 44 -37.85 -20.19 6.17
N SER A 45 -38.75 -20.37 7.14
CA SER A 45 -39.25 -21.65 7.65
C SER A 45 -39.97 -22.51 6.60
N PHE A 46 -39.31 -22.90 5.52
CA PHE A 46 -39.74 -23.95 4.58
C PHE A 46 -39.39 -25.35 5.12
N SER A 47 -39.32 -25.53 6.44
CA SER A 47 -39.21 -26.85 7.07
C SER A 47 -40.54 -27.63 6.98
N GLY A 48 -41.14 -27.68 5.79
CA GLY A 48 -42.39 -28.41 5.50
C GLY A 48 -43.63 -27.96 6.29
N GLY A 49 -43.59 -26.81 6.98
CA GLY A 49 -44.71 -26.25 7.72
C GLY A 49 -45.56 -25.30 6.88
N SER A 50 -46.84 -25.16 7.23
CA SER A 50 -47.74 -24.20 6.60
C SER A 50 -47.25 -22.76 6.84
N VAL A 51 -47.12 -21.99 5.77
CA VAL A 51 -46.79 -20.56 5.84
C VAL A 51 -48.05 -19.82 6.33
N THR A 52 -48.06 -19.38 7.58
CA THR A 52 -49.16 -18.59 8.12
C THR A 52 -49.11 -17.19 7.52
N PHE A 53 -50.06 -16.88 6.62
CA PHE A 53 -50.28 -15.57 5.97
C PHE A 53 -50.69 -14.43 6.94
N GLY A 54 -50.35 -14.51 8.23
CA GLY A 54 -50.87 -13.63 9.28
C GLY A 54 -50.19 -12.27 9.41
N SER A 55 -49.14 -11.97 8.63
CA SER A 55 -48.43 -10.70 8.69
C SER A 55 -48.03 -10.21 7.30
N GLN A 56 -48.99 -10.15 6.37
CA GLN A 56 -48.83 -9.25 5.22
C GLN A 56 -49.23 -7.85 5.70
N THR A 57 -48.27 -6.98 5.96
CA THR A 57 -48.57 -5.54 5.90
C THR A 57 -48.77 -5.19 4.42
N VAL A 58 -49.77 -4.37 4.14
CA VAL A 58 -50.25 -4.06 2.77
C VAL A 58 -49.16 -3.41 1.89
N ASP A 59 -48.05 -2.98 2.49
CA ASP A 59 -46.98 -2.23 1.84
C ASP A 59 -45.78 -3.08 1.38
N GLY A 60 -45.86 -4.42 1.42
CA GLY A 60 -44.75 -5.28 0.97
C GLY A 60 -43.50 -5.19 1.85
N ASN A 61 -43.65 -4.73 3.09
CA ASN A 61 -42.56 -4.53 4.04
C ASN A 61 -42.17 -5.84 4.76
N TRP A 62 -41.78 -6.85 3.99
CA TRP A 62 -41.32 -8.14 4.51
C TRP A 62 -39.84 -8.12 4.94
N LEU A 63 -39.13 -7.03 4.61
CA LEU A 63 -37.71 -6.83 4.84
C LEU A 63 -37.44 -5.77 5.92
N GLY A 64 -38.46 -5.35 6.67
CA GLY A 64 -38.33 -4.35 7.72
C GLY A 64 -38.17 -2.91 7.23
N GLY A 65 -38.22 -1.96 8.17
CA GLY A 65 -38.12 -0.52 7.91
C GLY A 65 -36.82 -0.09 7.18
N PRO A 66 -36.66 1.19 6.83
CA PRO A 66 -35.51 1.69 6.05
C PRO A 66 -34.11 1.44 6.66
N ASN A 67 -34.03 1.04 7.94
CA ASN A 67 -32.81 0.62 8.63
C ASN A 67 -32.68 -0.91 8.79
N GLU A 68 -33.63 -1.68 8.28
CA GLU A 68 -33.73 -3.14 8.40
C GLU A 68 -33.70 -3.83 7.02
N GLY A 69 -33.68 -3.05 5.94
CA GLY A 69 -33.77 -3.52 4.56
C GLY A 69 -32.76 -4.62 4.19
N PRO A 70 -32.95 -5.28 3.03
CA PRO A 70 -32.30 -6.54 2.65
C PRO A 70 -30.77 -6.52 2.75
N ASN A 71 -30.16 -5.33 2.65
CA ASN A 71 -28.74 -5.08 2.81
C ASN A 71 -28.11 -5.66 4.09
N HIS A 72 -28.83 -5.66 5.22
CA HIS A 72 -28.33 -6.24 6.48
C HIS A 72 -28.32 -7.78 6.47
N TYR A 73 -29.07 -8.39 5.56
CA TYR A 73 -29.26 -9.82 5.44
C TYR A 73 -28.54 -10.41 4.22
N LEU A 74 -27.85 -9.59 3.42
CA LEU A 74 -27.13 -10.07 2.26
C LEU A 74 -25.98 -11.01 2.66
N LEU A 75 -26.06 -12.26 2.24
CA LEU A 75 -24.95 -13.20 2.38
C LEU A 75 -23.84 -12.76 1.44
N LYS A 76 -22.66 -12.51 2.00
CA LYS A 76 -21.43 -12.28 1.24
C LYS A 76 -20.62 -13.56 1.19
N GLN A 77 -19.96 -13.80 0.05
CA GLN A 77 -18.85 -14.75 0.00
C GLN A 77 -17.72 -14.29 0.93
N PRO A 78 -16.77 -15.17 1.31
CA PRO A 78 -15.55 -14.76 1.99
C PRO A 78 -14.90 -13.58 1.27
N ALA A 79 -14.37 -12.61 2.02
CA ALA A 79 -13.93 -11.34 1.45
C ALA A 79 -12.81 -11.53 0.42
N ASN A 80 -11.86 -12.43 0.70
CA ASN A 80 -10.76 -12.72 -0.20
C ASN A 80 -11.26 -13.30 -1.53
N ASP A 81 -12.12 -14.32 -1.50
CA ASP A 81 -12.68 -14.97 -2.69
C ASP A 81 -13.40 -13.96 -3.59
N LEU A 82 -14.16 -13.05 -2.98
CA LEU A 82 -14.86 -12.00 -3.71
C LEU A 82 -13.90 -11.00 -4.35
N CYS A 83 -12.91 -10.51 -3.59
CA CYS A 83 -11.97 -9.52 -4.09
C CYS A 83 -11.12 -10.11 -5.24
N ILE A 84 -10.60 -11.33 -5.09
CA ILE A 84 -9.75 -11.95 -6.11
C ILE A 84 -10.53 -12.34 -7.37
N ALA A 85 -11.83 -12.63 -7.28
CA ALA A 85 -12.65 -12.85 -8.48
C ALA A 85 -12.63 -11.67 -9.46
N CYS A 86 -12.45 -10.45 -8.94
CA CYS A 86 -12.27 -9.24 -9.74
C CYS A 86 -10.80 -8.85 -9.94
N HIS A 87 -9.91 -9.19 -9.01
CA HIS A 87 -8.52 -8.70 -8.97
C HIS A 87 -7.46 -9.74 -9.32
N ASP A 88 -7.83 -10.94 -9.75
CA ASP A 88 -6.90 -11.96 -10.21
C ASP A 88 -7.20 -12.31 -11.67
N GLY A 89 -6.21 -12.13 -12.56
CA GLY A 89 -6.38 -12.49 -13.96
C GLY A 89 -7.26 -11.53 -14.80
N GLN A 90 -7.90 -10.52 -14.20
CA GLN A 90 -8.97 -9.78 -14.88
C GLN A 90 -8.46 -8.59 -15.70
N PRO A 91 -8.93 -8.39 -16.94
CA PRO A 91 -8.45 -7.32 -17.82
C PRO A 91 -8.99 -5.93 -17.48
N PHE A 92 -9.93 -5.84 -16.52
CA PHE A 92 -10.69 -4.64 -16.20
C PHE A 92 -10.35 -4.05 -14.82
N ALA A 93 -9.55 -4.77 -14.03
CA ALA A 93 -9.11 -4.35 -12.70
C ALA A 93 -7.63 -4.73 -12.50
N PRO A 94 -6.93 -4.06 -11.57
CA PRO A 94 -5.55 -4.40 -11.26
C PRO A 94 -5.44 -5.83 -10.77
N ASP A 95 -4.54 -6.57 -11.39
CA ASP A 95 -4.10 -7.88 -10.94
C ASP A 95 -3.27 -7.71 -9.67
N VAL A 96 -3.72 -8.29 -8.55
CA VAL A 96 -3.06 -8.14 -7.24
C VAL A 96 -2.51 -9.44 -6.68
N VAL A 97 -2.67 -10.58 -7.37
CA VAL A 97 -2.29 -11.90 -6.85
C VAL A 97 -1.29 -12.55 -7.80
N GLY A 98 -0.26 -13.21 -7.28
CA GLY A 98 0.62 -14.03 -8.10
C GLY A 98 1.26 -13.29 -9.29
N ASN A 99 1.41 -13.98 -10.42
CA ASN A 99 1.97 -13.41 -11.64
C ASN A 99 1.02 -12.42 -12.29
N ASN A 100 1.54 -11.25 -12.63
CA ASN A 100 0.74 -10.21 -13.26
C ASN A 100 0.32 -10.57 -14.69
N THR A 101 -0.98 -10.73 -14.89
CA THR A 101 -1.63 -11.05 -16.16
C THR A 101 -2.11 -9.83 -16.93
N ASN A 102 -2.22 -8.67 -16.27
CA ASN A 102 -2.51 -7.43 -16.98
C ASN A 102 -1.32 -7.09 -17.90
N PRO A 103 -1.55 -6.34 -19.00
CA PRO A 103 -0.48 -5.72 -19.79
C PRO A 103 0.21 -4.61 -18.99
N SER A 104 0.81 -5.00 -17.87
CA SER A 104 1.39 -4.14 -16.87
C SER A 104 2.71 -3.57 -17.39
N PRO A 105 3.03 -2.32 -17.05
CA PRO A 105 4.22 -1.66 -17.57
C PRO A 105 5.49 -2.41 -17.16
N ALA A 106 6.56 -2.21 -17.96
CA ALA A 106 7.85 -2.89 -17.84
C ALA A 106 8.44 -2.94 -16.41
N ASN A 107 8.07 -1.99 -15.54
CA ASN A 107 8.59 -1.84 -14.19
C ASN A 107 7.68 -2.44 -13.10
N GLY A 108 6.63 -3.18 -13.47
CA GLY A 108 5.73 -3.89 -12.56
C GLY A 108 4.75 -3.03 -11.75
N ARG A 109 3.96 -3.71 -10.90
CA ARG A 109 2.96 -3.10 -10.01
C ARG A 109 3.65 -2.30 -8.91
N SER A 110 3.10 -1.13 -8.59
CA SER A 110 3.61 -0.32 -7.48
C SER A 110 3.53 -1.04 -6.13
N ALA A 111 2.43 -1.75 -5.85
CA ALA A 111 2.22 -2.51 -4.62
C ALA A 111 2.74 -3.96 -4.68
N GLY A 112 3.09 -4.46 -5.87
CA GLY A 112 3.47 -5.86 -6.09
C GLY A 112 2.27 -6.82 -6.06
N ALA A 113 2.48 -8.05 -5.60
CA ALA A 113 1.48 -9.12 -5.58
C ALA A 113 1.33 -9.75 -4.20
N LEU A 114 0.09 -10.12 -3.89
CA LEU A 114 -0.28 -10.97 -2.77
C LEU A 114 -0.02 -12.44 -3.14
N ASN A 115 0.10 -13.25 -2.10
CA ASN A 115 0.10 -14.70 -2.16
C ASN A 115 -1.09 -15.24 -1.35
N GLN A 116 -1.27 -16.55 -1.38
CA GLN A 116 -2.31 -17.26 -0.65
C GLN A 116 -1.67 -18.42 0.13
N ILE A 117 -2.41 -19.02 1.07
CA ILE A 117 -1.97 -20.23 1.75
C ILE A 117 -1.65 -21.32 0.71
N GLY A 118 -0.47 -21.92 0.81
CA GLY A 118 0.13 -22.82 -0.16
C GLY A 118 1.01 -22.15 -1.23
N GLY A 119 1.00 -20.81 -1.30
CA GLY A 119 1.66 -20.03 -2.35
C GLY A 119 0.89 -19.99 -3.68
N VAL A 120 1.23 -19.04 -4.55
CA VAL A 120 0.62 -18.87 -5.90
C VAL A 120 1.68 -18.45 -6.91
N ASP A 121 1.80 -19.17 -8.03
CA ASP A 121 2.55 -18.78 -9.24
C ASP A 121 3.90 -18.06 -9.00
N GLY A 122 4.82 -18.71 -8.29
CA GLY A 122 6.15 -18.16 -8.01
C GLY A 122 6.22 -17.25 -6.79
N TYR A 123 5.10 -17.04 -6.09
CA TYR A 123 5.02 -16.33 -4.82
C TYR A 123 4.77 -17.33 -3.69
N ALA A 124 5.82 -17.68 -2.97
CA ALA A 124 5.72 -18.46 -1.73
C ALA A 124 5.19 -17.57 -0.60
N GLU A 125 4.56 -18.14 0.43
CA GLU A 125 3.92 -17.40 1.54
C GLU A 125 4.83 -16.34 2.20
N TRP A 126 6.12 -16.63 2.36
CA TRP A 126 7.11 -15.74 2.98
C TRP A 126 7.54 -14.54 2.11
N MET A 127 7.07 -14.47 0.87
CA MET A 127 7.42 -13.42 -0.09
C MET A 127 6.55 -12.15 0.01
N GLY A 128 5.57 -12.12 0.93
CA GLY A 128 4.63 -11.01 1.02
C GLY A 128 3.50 -11.22 2.02
N HIS A 129 2.41 -10.49 1.80
CA HIS A 129 1.15 -10.62 2.54
C HIS A 129 0.31 -11.77 1.99
N THR A 130 0.14 -12.80 2.82
CA THR A 130 -0.58 -14.04 2.47
C THR A 130 -2.04 -13.97 2.88
N LEU A 131 -2.93 -13.93 1.90
CA LEU A 131 -4.38 -13.96 2.14
C LEU A 131 -4.77 -15.27 2.84
N GLY A 132 -5.58 -15.17 3.89
CA GLY A 132 -6.00 -16.30 4.72
C GLY A 132 -5.01 -16.68 5.83
N SER A 133 -3.85 -16.03 5.92
CA SER A 133 -2.91 -16.28 7.02
C SER A 133 -3.49 -15.88 8.37
N LEU A 134 -3.27 -16.75 9.36
CA LEU A 134 -3.60 -16.52 10.77
C LEU A 134 -2.41 -15.97 11.56
N ASP A 135 -1.26 -15.83 10.91
CA ASP A 135 -0.03 -15.40 11.56
C ASP A 135 -0.07 -13.91 11.85
N ASP A 136 0.49 -13.53 13.00
CA ASP A 136 0.67 -12.12 13.31
C ASP A 136 1.67 -11.47 12.35
N PRO A 137 1.40 -10.23 11.90
CA PRO A 137 2.35 -9.46 11.12
C PRO A 137 3.68 -9.37 11.86
N PRO A 138 4.81 -9.39 11.15
CA PRO A 138 6.09 -9.13 11.77
C PRO A 138 6.05 -7.84 12.60
N GLY A 139 6.50 -7.92 13.85
CA GLY A 139 6.59 -6.78 14.76
C GLY A 139 5.22 -6.26 15.22
N TYR A 140 4.18 -7.11 15.15
CA TYR A 140 2.87 -6.78 15.65
C TYR A 140 2.88 -6.66 17.18
N ASN A 141 2.43 -5.51 17.68
CA ASN A 141 2.42 -5.20 19.12
C ASN A 141 1.06 -4.72 19.63
N ASN A 142 -0.01 -4.92 18.85
CA ASN A 142 -1.40 -4.52 19.16
C ASN A 142 -1.59 -3.05 19.58
N ALA A 143 -0.56 -2.19 19.44
CA ALA A 143 -0.62 -0.79 19.87
C ALA A 143 -1.66 0.03 19.08
N TYR A 144 -1.95 -0.42 17.85
CA TYR A 144 -2.98 0.17 16.99
C TYR A 144 -4.26 -0.66 16.98
N GLY A 145 -4.36 -1.72 17.79
CA GLY A 145 -5.48 -2.66 17.90
C GLY A 145 -5.43 -3.83 16.90
N THR A 146 -6.40 -4.75 17.01
CA THR A 146 -6.51 -5.93 16.12
C THR A 146 -6.59 -5.53 14.64
N TYR A 147 -5.61 -5.93 13.84
CA TYR A 147 -5.57 -5.68 12.39
C TYR A 147 -6.61 -6.53 11.63
N ASN A 148 -7.27 -7.45 12.34
CA ASN A 148 -8.02 -8.54 11.76
C ASN A 148 -9.15 -8.96 12.69
N THR A 149 -10.38 -8.57 12.35
CA THR A 149 -11.59 -8.98 13.08
C THR A 149 -12.10 -10.36 12.66
N ALA A 150 -11.62 -10.88 11.53
CA ALA A 150 -12.05 -12.15 10.95
C ALA A 150 -11.20 -13.36 11.42
N GLY A 151 -10.09 -13.11 12.11
CA GLY A 151 -9.13 -14.14 12.51
C GLY A 151 -8.08 -14.46 11.44
N GLN A 152 -8.22 -14.00 10.19
CA GLN A 152 -7.23 -14.14 9.10
C GLN A 152 -6.95 -12.84 8.31
N LEU A 153 -5.80 -12.74 7.63
CA LEU A 153 -5.52 -11.61 6.73
C LEU A 153 -6.48 -11.61 5.55
N GLU A 154 -7.22 -10.51 5.39
CA GLU A 154 -8.16 -10.32 4.29
C GLU A 154 -7.85 -9.05 3.51
N CYS A 155 -8.35 -8.96 2.27
CA CYS A 155 -8.30 -7.71 1.50
C CYS A 155 -8.88 -6.53 2.32
N VAL A 156 -9.95 -6.79 3.09
CA VAL A 156 -10.61 -5.79 3.93
C VAL A 156 -9.85 -5.43 5.22
N SER A 157 -8.77 -6.16 5.55
CA SER A 157 -7.83 -5.73 6.60
C SER A 157 -7.08 -4.46 6.20
N CYS A 158 -6.92 -4.24 4.88
CA CYS A 158 -6.16 -3.13 4.31
C CYS A 158 -7.01 -2.17 3.47
N HIS A 159 -8.19 -2.60 3.02
CA HIS A 159 -9.05 -1.84 2.11
C HIS A 159 -10.48 -1.68 2.64
N ARG A 160 -11.10 -0.53 2.39
CA ARG A 160 -12.52 -0.31 2.65
C ARG A 160 -13.35 -0.93 1.53
N GLN A 161 -14.12 -1.98 1.82
CA GLN A 161 -14.86 -2.72 0.77
C GLN A 161 -15.89 -1.87 -0.01
N HIS A 162 -16.51 -0.87 0.62
CA HIS A 162 -17.47 0.03 -0.05
C HIS A 162 -16.82 1.33 -0.54
N GLY A 163 -15.50 1.44 -0.32
CA GLY A 163 -14.68 2.61 -0.53
C GLY A 163 -15.25 3.92 0.01
N THR A 164 -14.67 5.02 -0.44
CA THR A 164 -15.14 6.38 -0.17
C THR A 164 -14.94 7.20 -1.42
N ALA A 165 -15.94 7.99 -1.82
CA ALA A 165 -15.77 8.92 -2.93
C ALA A 165 -14.54 9.82 -2.69
N GLY A 166 -13.67 9.93 -3.70
CA GLY A 166 -12.45 10.73 -3.61
C GLY A 166 -11.25 10.02 -2.94
N VAL A 167 -11.37 8.75 -2.54
CA VAL A 167 -10.26 7.96 -2.00
C VAL A 167 -9.80 6.92 -3.01
N TYR A 168 -8.65 7.19 -3.64
CA TYR A 168 -7.98 6.25 -4.53
C TYR A 168 -7.44 5.05 -3.73
N ARG A 169 -7.54 3.82 -4.26
CA ARG A 169 -7.20 2.52 -3.60
C ARG A 169 -7.91 2.17 -2.29
N ASN A 170 -8.75 3.05 -1.74
CA ASN A 170 -9.56 2.77 -0.55
C ASN A 170 -8.79 2.22 0.67
N LEU A 171 -7.54 2.64 0.90
CA LEU A 171 -6.74 2.11 2.01
C LEU A 171 -7.35 2.44 3.38
N MET A 172 -7.38 1.43 4.26
CA MET A 172 -7.84 1.48 5.65
C MET A 172 -7.03 0.44 6.45
N PRO A 173 -6.52 0.75 7.64
CA PRO A 173 -7.41 0.48 8.76
C PRO A 173 -7.55 1.72 9.67
N ARG A 174 -8.67 1.78 10.42
CA ARG A 174 -8.80 2.63 11.62
C ARG A 174 -8.65 4.15 11.39
N ASN A 175 -9.45 4.70 10.47
CA ASN A 175 -9.54 6.14 10.20
C ASN A 175 -8.22 6.78 9.67
N ILE A 176 -7.26 5.97 9.24
CA ILE A 176 -6.06 6.45 8.55
C ILE A 176 -6.44 6.70 7.09
N THR A 177 -6.57 7.96 6.70
CA THR A 177 -6.90 8.33 5.33
C THR A 177 -5.64 8.75 4.59
N VAL A 178 -5.18 7.89 3.68
CA VAL A 178 -4.10 8.24 2.75
C VAL A 178 -4.66 9.18 1.68
N THR A 179 -3.96 10.28 1.44
CA THR A 179 -4.36 11.27 0.44
C THR A 179 -3.61 11.07 -0.88
N TYR A 180 -4.33 11.25 -1.98
CA TYR A 180 -3.82 11.00 -3.32
C TYR A 180 -4.01 12.24 -4.19
N ALA A 181 -3.16 12.39 -5.19
CA ALA A 181 -3.35 13.35 -6.26
C ALA A 181 -2.92 12.76 -7.60
N ILE A 182 -3.72 12.99 -8.64
CA ILE A 182 -3.44 12.62 -10.02
C ILE A 182 -3.16 13.93 -10.77
N SER A 183 -1.94 14.10 -11.26
CA SER A 183 -1.51 15.35 -11.91
C SER A 183 -0.22 15.14 -12.69
N THR A 184 0.03 15.91 -13.74
CA THR A 184 1.34 15.99 -14.41
C THR A 184 2.33 16.89 -13.68
N THR A 185 1.83 17.69 -12.73
CA THR A 185 2.62 18.57 -11.88
C THR A 185 2.62 18.06 -10.46
N ARG A 186 3.74 18.26 -9.76
CA ARG A 186 3.84 17.84 -8.36
C ARG A 186 2.78 18.58 -7.52
N PRO A 187 1.93 17.86 -6.78
CA PRO A 187 0.93 18.49 -5.92
C PRO A 187 1.57 19.11 -4.66
N ALA A 188 0.84 20.03 -4.04
CA ALA A 188 1.27 20.75 -2.84
C ALA A 188 1.57 19.83 -1.64
N ALA A 189 2.26 20.39 -0.63
CA ALA A 189 2.50 19.73 0.64
C ALA A 189 1.17 19.30 1.27
N ASN A 190 1.05 18.03 1.66
CA ASN A 190 -0.08 17.31 2.29
C ASN A 190 -0.70 16.19 1.45
N THR A 191 -0.33 16.02 0.19
CA THR A 191 -0.58 14.76 -0.52
C THR A 191 0.38 13.68 -0.03
N ASP A 192 -0.08 12.46 0.16
CA ASP A 192 0.77 11.32 0.54
C ASP A 192 1.30 10.57 -0.70
N VAL A 193 0.46 10.41 -1.73
CA VAL A 193 0.81 9.73 -2.99
C VAL A 193 0.46 10.61 -4.18
N TRP A 194 1.44 10.84 -5.03
CA TRP A 194 1.26 11.51 -6.31
C TRP A 194 1.35 10.50 -7.46
N ILE A 195 0.32 10.44 -8.27
CA ILE A 195 0.26 9.64 -9.50
C ILE A 195 0.54 10.60 -10.66
N ASN A 196 1.75 10.52 -11.20
CA ASN A 196 2.26 11.43 -12.24
C ASN A 196 1.77 11.02 -13.64
N ILE A 197 0.54 11.37 -13.93
CA ILE A 197 -0.12 11.15 -15.23
C ILE A 197 -1.08 12.32 -15.50
N ASP A 198 -1.47 12.47 -16.77
CA ASP A 198 -2.46 13.46 -17.16
C ASP A 198 -3.84 13.11 -16.57
N PRO A 199 -4.43 13.95 -15.69
CA PRO A 199 -5.76 13.68 -15.16
C PRO A 199 -6.84 13.70 -16.26
N ALA A 200 -6.58 14.27 -17.44
CA ALA A 200 -7.51 14.20 -18.57
C ALA A 200 -7.57 12.80 -19.21
N THR A 201 -6.55 11.96 -19.01
CA THR A 201 -6.56 10.55 -19.42
C THR A 201 -7.20 9.65 -18.37
N TYR A 202 -7.75 10.23 -17.31
CA TYR A 202 -8.44 9.50 -16.26
C TYR A 202 -9.85 9.12 -16.67
N VAL A 203 -10.04 7.81 -16.79
CA VAL A 203 -11.32 7.18 -17.03
C VAL A 203 -11.57 6.19 -15.89
N PRO A 204 -12.20 6.63 -14.78
CA PRO A 204 -12.65 5.73 -13.71
C PRO A 204 -13.52 4.61 -14.29
N GLY A 205 -13.43 3.39 -13.73
CA GLY A 205 -14.28 2.28 -14.16
C GLY A 205 -14.12 1.87 -15.63
N SER A 206 -13.05 2.30 -16.32
CA SER A 206 -12.90 2.10 -17.77
C SER A 206 -12.87 0.66 -18.26
N GLY A 207 -12.74 -0.30 -17.32
CA GLY A 207 -12.77 -1.73 -17.58
C GLY A 207 -11.72 -2.24 -18.56
N ASN A 208 -10.66 -1.47 -18.79
CA ASN A 208 -9.57 -1.83 -19.71
C ASN A 208 -8.22 -1.52 -19.08
N ALA A 209 -7.34 -2.53 -19.07
CA ALA A 209 -5.97 -2.45 -18.61
C ALA A 209 -5.15 -1.30 -19.22
N ALA A 210 -5.34 -0.96 -20.49
CA ALA A 210 -4.63 0.17 -21.11
C ALA A 210 -4.93 1.50 -20.39
N ASN A 211 -6.12 1.63 -19.83
CA ASN A 211 -6.57 2.84 -19.16
C ASN A 211 -6.21 2.84 -17.67
N PHE A 212 -6.37 1.72 -16.94
CA PHE A 212 -6.04 1.72 -15.50
C PHE A 212 -4.55 1.45 -15.21
N ASN A 213 -3.80 0.72 -16.05
CA ASN A 213 -2.41 0.37 -15.76
C ASN A 213 -1.50 1.57 -15.43
N PRO A 214 -1.60 2.72 -16.13
CA PRO A 214 -0.83 3.91 -15.77
C PRO A 214 -1.01 4.35 -14.31
N TYR A 215 -2.15 4.08 -13.68
CA TYR A 215 -2.45 4.46 -12.30
C TYR A 215 -1.73 3.56 -11.28
N TYR A 216 -1.45 2.32 -11.66
CA TYR A 216 -0.82 1.32 -10.78
C TYR A 216 0.67 1.11 -11.07
N ALA A 217 1.15 1.65 -12.19
CA ALA A 217 2.52 1.63 -12.65
C ALA A 217 3.50 2.18 -11.61
N SER A 218 4.52 1.40 -11.24
CA SER A 218 5.58 1.87 -10.33
C SER A 218 6.30 3.13 -10.85
N ALA A 219 6.36 3.33 -12.17
CA ALA A 219 6.95 4.51 -12.81
C ALA A 219 6.20 5.82 -12.49
N ASN A 220 4.88 5.74 -12.36
CA ASN A 220 4.01 6.91 -12.20
C ASN A 220 3.73 7.24 -10.73
N ILE A 221 3.97 6.31 -9.80
CA ILE A 221 3.76 6.53 -8.37
C ILE A 221 4.98 7.22 -7.75
N GLN A 222 4.71 8.36 -7.10
CA GLN A 222 5.65 9.07 -6.24
C GLN A 222 5.06 9.18 -4.84
N TYR A 223 5.91 9.07 -3.84
CA TYR A 223 5.49 9.24 -2.45
C TYR A 223 5.99 10.57 -1.92
N GLN A 224 5.07 11.33 -1.35
CA GLN A 224 5.35 12.70 -0.93
C GLN A 224 5.61 12.75 0.57
N ARG A 225 6.63 13.52 0.94
CA ARG A 225 6.92 13.85 2.33
C ARG A 225 6.05 15.02 2.73
N ARG A 226 5.31 14.88 3.83
CA ARG A 226 4.61 15.98 4.48
C ARG A 226 5.61 16.87 5.21
N ALA A 227 5.43 18.17 5.08
CA ALA A 227 6.24 19.16 5.77
C ALA A 227 6.03 19.13 7.29
N THR A 228 4.79 18.85 7.73
CA THR A 228 4.46 18.68 9.15
C THR A 228 4.44 17.18 9.48
N PRO A 229 5.30 16.72 10.40
CA PRO A 229 5.25 15.34 10.88
C PRO A 229 3.87 14.98 11.43
N ILE A 230 3.41 13.76 11.16
CA ILE A 230 2.13 13.25 11.66
C ILE A 230 2.38 12.57 13.00
N ALA A 231 1.56 12.90 14.00
CA ALA A 231 1.59 12.25 15.30
C ALA A 231 1.20 10.77 15.18
N GLY A 232 2.04 9.89 15.72
CA GLY A 232 1.74 8.50 16.03
C GLY A 232 1.71 8.28 17.55
N PRO A 233 1.21 7.12 18.02
CA PRO A 233 1.19 6.74 19.43
C PRO A 233 2.57 6.69 20.09
N ASN A 234 3.64 6.51 19.31
CA ASN A 234 5.03 6.54 19.80
C ASN A 234 5.73 7.89 19.52
N GLY A 235 4.99 8.94 19.14
CA GLY A 235 5.51 10.29 18.88
C GLY A 235 5.33 10.80 17.44
N THR A 236 5.81 12.01 17.15
CA THR A 236 5.59 12.72 15.87
C THR A 236 6.68 12.37 14.86
N HIS A 237 6.58 11.18 14.25
CA HIS A 237 7.72 10.59 13.53
C HIS A 237 7.41 10.12 12.11
N THR A 238 6.15 10.15 11.69
CA THR A 238 5.80 9.79 10.30
C THR A 238 5.74 11.03 9.44
N VAL A 239 6.32 10.94 8.25
CA VAL A 239 6.31 12.02 7.25
C VAL A 239 5.38 11.69 6.09
N ASN A 240 4.71 10.55 6.13
CA ASN A 240 3.70 10.14 5.16
C ASN A 240 2.64 9.26 5.84
N THR A 241 1.37 9.46 5.51
CA THR A 241 0.27 8.69 6.12
C THR A 241 0.33 7.19 5.78
N LEU A 242 0.97 6.79 4.68
CA LEU A 242 1.24 5.39 4.38
C LEU A 242 2.17 4.73 5.39
N GLU A 243 3.14 5.45 5.95
CA GLU A 243 3.97 4.89 7.04
C GLU A 243 3.10 4.55 8.24
N ARG A 244 2.18 5.45 8.61
CA ARG A 244 1.23 5.20 9.69
C ARG A 244 0.28 4.04 9.37
N HIS A 245 -0.11 3.89 8.11
CA HIS A 245 -0.91 2.75 7.66
C HIS A 245 -0.15 1.43 7.87
N CYS A 246 1.10 1.32 7.42
CA CYS A 246 1.94 0.14 7.68
C CYS A 246 2.16 -0.09 9.18
N ALA A 247 2.36 0.99 9.96
CA ALA A 247 2.59 0.94 11.41
C ALA A 247 1.43 0.35 12.19
N SER A 248 0.22 0.46 11.64
CA SER A 248 -0.97 -0.08 12.30
C SER A 248 -0.92 -1.61 12.47
N CYS A 249 -0.10 -2.30 11.66
CA CYS A 249 0.14 -3.73 11.77
C CYS A 249 1.58 -4.05 12.21
N HIS A 250 2.58 -3.32 11.71
CA HIS A 250 4.01 -3.60 11.92
C HIS A 250 4.67 -2.74 13.00
N GLY A 251 3.98 -2.54 14.14
CA GLY A 251 4.32 -1.53 15.15
C GLY A 251 5.78 -1.48 15.61
N ASP A 252 6.47 -2.61 15.75
CA ASP A 252 7.85 -2.68 16.25
C ASP A 252 8.92 -2.30 15.21
N PHE A 253 8.54 -2.20 13.95
CA PHE A 253 9.45 -1.76 12.87
C PHE A 253 9.45 -0.23 12.67
N HIS A 254 8.56 0.48 13.36
CA HIS A 254 8.49 1.95 13.35
C HIS A 254 9.35 2.54 14.48
N GLY A 255 10.67 2.59 14.26
CA GLY A 255 11.59 3.22 15.22
C GLY A 255 11.47 4.74 15.25
N SER A 256 11.50 5.32 16.46
CA SER A 256 11.53 6.76 16.68
C SER A 256 12.93 7.35 16.39
N PRO A 257 13.03 8.58 15.87
CA PRO A 257 14.28 9.34 15.84
C PRO A 257 14.78 9.54 17.28
N GLY A 258 15.98 9.05 17.58
CA GLY A 258 16.59 9.25 18.90
C GLY A 258 16.22 8.21 19.96
N GLU A 259 15.51 7.13 19.61
CA GLU A 259 15.67 5.87 20.37
C GLU A 259 17.13 5.47 20.25
N SER A 260 17.89 5.81 21.28
CA SER A 260 19.33 5.73 21.25
C SER A 260 19.75 4.29 21.02
N PHE A 261 20.63 4.08 20.04
CA PHE A 261 21.49 2.88 19.93
C PHE A 261 22.17 2.50 21.27
N ALA A 262 22.27 3.44 22.21
CA ALA A 262 22.94 3.31 23.50
C ALA A 262 22.06 2.75 24.64
N GLN A 263 20.73 2.65 24.47
CA GLN A 263 19.89 1.96 25.46
C GLN A 263 19.55 0.59 24.88
N GLY A 264 20.22 -0.42 25.41
CA GLY A 264 20.12 -1.80 24.98
C GLY A 264 18.66 -2.23 24.90
N ALA A 265 18.31 -2.77 23.73
CA ALA A 265 16.99 -3.23 23.34
C ALA A 265 15.90 -2.14 23.42
N ASN A 266 15.07 -2.06 22.39
CA ASN A 266 13.72 -1.55 22.62
C ASN A 266 13.09 -2.37 23.77
N THR A 267 12.06 -1.85 24.43
CA THR A 267 11.34 -2.56 25.50
C THR A 267 10.75 -3.93 25.08
N TYR A 268 10.93 -4.31 23.80
CA TYR A 268 10.48 -5.54 23.15
C TYR A 268 11.61 -6.53 22.82
N GLY A 269 12.83 -6.34 23.35
CA GLY A 269 13.89 -7.34 23.28
C GLY A 269 14.63 -7.45 21.94
N HIS A 270 14.35 -6.56 20.99
CA HIS A 270 15.23 -6.38 19.83
C HIS A 270 16.28 -5.34 20.20
N GLY A 271 17.55 -5.76 20.27
CA GLY A 271 18.71 -4.85 20.30
C GLY A 271 18.62 -3.80 19.19
N PRO A 272 19.50 -2.78 19.13
CA PRO A 272 19.45 -1.74 18.11
C PRO A 272 19.64 -2.36 16.70
N GLY A 273 18.53 -2.84 16.15
CA GLY A 273 18.53 -4.01 15.30
C GLY A 273 18.91 -3.62 13.90
N GLY A 274 20.07 -4.08 13.47
CA GLY A 274 20.38 -4.11 12.06
C GLY A 274 19.85 -5.37 11.38
N VAL A 275 19.90 -5.38 10.05
CA VAL A 275 19.39 -6.49 9.22
C VAL A 275 20.56 -7.20 8.58
N GLY A 276 20.86 -8.43 9.03
CA GLY A 276 21.95 -9.21 8.47
C GLY A 276 23.33 -8.66 8.82
N GLY A 277 24.26 -9.55 9.18
CA GLY A 277 25.64 -9.18 9.43
C GLY A 277 26.38 -8.85 8.13
N VAL A 278 27.05 -7.71 8.09
CA VAL A 278 28.08 -7.37 7.10
C VAL A 278 29.45 -7.60 7.71
N LEU A 279 30.29 -8.38 7.05
CA LEU A 279 31.71 -8.47 7.39
C LEU A 279 32.35 -7.08 7.23
N TYR A 280 32.65 -6.43 8.35
CA TYR A 280 33.50 -5.25 8.34
C TYR A 280 34.96 -5.68 8.25
N ASN A 281 35.82 -4.76 7.81
CA ASN A 281 37.25 -4.94 7.47
C ASN A 281 38.14 -5.62 8.55
N THR A 282 37.57 -5.98 9.70
CA THR A 282 38.18 -6.66 10.85
C THR A 282 37.75 -8.13 11.01
N GLY A 283 36.91 -8.67 10.12
CA GLY A 283 36.38 -10.03 10.24
C GLY A 283 35.16 -10.16 11.15
N VAL A 284 34.67 -9.05 11.71
CA VAL A 284 33.50 -9.01 12.60
C VAL A 284 32.27 -8.64 11.77
N TYR A 285 31.18 -9.38 11.97
CA TYR A 285 29.89 -9.04 11.38
C TYR A 285 29.26 -7.86 12.14
N HIS A 286 29.05 -6.74 11.44
CA HIS A 286 28.25 -5.61 11.92
C HIS A 286 26.91 -5.62 11.21
N GLU A 287 25.81 -5.48 11.96
CA GLU A 287 24.48 -5.49 11.36
C GLU A 287 24.26 -4.26 10.45
N PHE A 288 23.49 -4.39 9.36
CA PHE A 288 23.07 -3.22 8.58
C PHE A 288 22.17 -2.34 9.43
N ILE A 289 22.64 -1.14 9.76
CA ILE A 289 21.85 -0.22 10.57
C ILE A 289 20.66 0.28 9.73
N ARG A 290 19.45 0.01 10.24
CA ARG A 290 18.20 0.49 9.61
C ARG A 290 18.12 2.01 9.67
N HIS A 291 17.53 2.61 8.64
CA HIS A 291 17.24 4.04 8.64
C HIS A 291 16.08 4.35 9.58
N PRO A 292 16.17 5.33 10.49
CA PRO A 292 15.04 5.73 11.32
C PRO A 292 13.92 6.29 10.44
N SER A 293 12.68 5.94 10.78
CA SER A 293 11.49 6.41 10.07
C SER A 293 11.35 7.92 10.16
N GLY A 294 10.85 8.56 9.10
CA GLY A 294 10.62 10.00 9.06
C GLY A 294 11.85 10.92 9.00
N GLN A 295 13.06 10.37 9.01
CA GLN A 295 14.30 11.17 9.00
C GLN A 295 14.92 11.25 7.60
N PRO A 296 15.41 12.44 7.18
CA PRO A 296 16.20 12.56 5.96
C PRO A 296 17.49 11.74 6.02
N MET A 297 17.92 11.24 4.87
CA MET A 297 19.21 10.53 4.77
C MET A 297 20.38 11.43 5.17
N GLY A 298 21.31 10.85 5.95
CA GLY A 298 22.50 11.57 6.43
C GLY A 298 22.28 12.53 7.59
N LEU A 299 21.05 12.65 8.12
CA LEU A 299 20.77 13.55 9.26
C LEU A 299 21.23 12.98 10.61
N VAL A 300 21.17 11.65 10.79
CA VAL A 300 21.62 11.00 12.04
C VAL A 300 23.12 10.73 11.95
N GLY A 301 23.89 11.32 12.86
CA GLY A 301 25.33 11.09 12.98
C GLY A 301 25.68 9.61 13.12
N GLY A 302 26.83 9.19 12.58
CA GLY A 302 27.25 7.77 12.55
C GLY A 302 27.60 7.24 11.16
N GLY A 303 27.40 8.04 10.10
CA GLY A 303 28.03 7.83 8.79
C GLY A 303 27.48 6.69 7.93
N ASN A 304 26.39 6.03 8.33
CA ASN A 304 25.92 4.84 7.64
C ASN A 304 24.99 5.14 6.45
N SER A 305 24.09 6.13 6.53
CA SER A 305 23.28 6.60 5.38
C SER A 305 23.84 7.91 4.81
N ASN A 306 23.76 8.09 3.49
CA ASN A 306 24.39 9.21 2.78
C ASN A 306 23.50 9.73 1.63
N MET A 307 23.04 10.98 1.74
CA MET A 307 22.21 11.62 0.71
C MET A 307 22.94 11.74 -0.64
N ALA A 308 24.22 12.13 -0.63
CA ALA A 308 25.00 12.25 -1.87
C ALA A 308 25.12 10.89 -2.59
N ARG A 309 25.24 9.79 -1.83
CA ARG A 309 25.24 8.43 -2.39
C ARG A 309 23.91 8.09 -3.05
N TYR A 310 22.78 8.33 -2.37
CA TYR A 310 21.46 8.13 -2.97
C TYR A 310 21.28 8.97 -4.22
N GLN A 311 21.75 10.22 -4.20
CA GLN A 311 21.63 11.13 -5.34
C GLN A 311 22.46 10.69 -6.54
N ALA A 312 23.63 10.09 -6.31
CA ALA A 312 24.51 9.56 -7.34
C ALA A 312 23.99 8.27 -8.01
N ALA A 313 22.99 7.59 -7.44
CA ALA A 313 22.41 6.41 -8.04
C ALA A 313 21.71 6.75 -9.36
N THR A 314 21.97 5.97 -10.41
CA THR A 314 21.29 6.12 -11.71
C THR A 314 19.84 5.64 -11.61
N THR A 315 19.64 4.54 -10.86
CA THR A 315 18.35 3.93 -10.61
C THR A 315 18.08 3.90 -9.11
N LYS A 316 17.09 4.68 -8.68
CA LYS A 316 16.80 4.96 -7.26
C LYS A 316 15.61 4.15 -6.76
N VAL A 317 15.73 3.64 -5.53
CA VAL A 317 14.53 3.25 -4.77
C VAL A 317 13.64 4.47 -4.55
N ARG A 318 12.33 4.23 -4.46
CA ARG A 318 11.37 5.28 -4.14
C ARG A 318 11.58 5.74 -2.70
N THR A 319 11.49 7.03 -2.46
CA THR A 319 11.58 7.61 -1.11
C THR A 319 10.46 8.63 -0.94
N TYR A 320 10.20 9.02 0.31
CA TYR A 320 9.34 10.16 0.61
C TYR A 320 10.16 11.43 0.43
N SER A 321 9.68 12.34 -0.41
CA SER A 321 10.33 13.65 -0.57
C SER A 321 9.29 14.75 -0.72
N SER A 322 9.63 15.98 -0.32
CA SER A 322 8.84 17.17 -0.64
C SER A 322 9.40 17.93 -1.86
N GLN A 323 10.61 17.57 -2.30
CA GLN A 323 11.36 18.25 -3.36
C GLN A 323 11.49 17.39 -4.63
N SER A 324 11.49 18.00 -5.81
CA SER A 324 11.62 17.27 -7.08
C SER A 324 13.00 16.66 -7.28
N ASP A 325 14.00 17.25 -6.64
CA ASP A 325 15.39 16.80 -6.66
C ASP A 325 15.68 15.76 -5.58
N TYR A 326 14.72 15.42 -4.71
CA TYR A 326 14.89 14.47 -3.60
C TYR A 326 15.97 14.89 -2.59
N SER A 327 16.31 16.18 -2.51
CA SER A 327 17.30 16.71 -1.56
C SER A 327 16.92 16.49 -0.09
N ASP A 328 15.63 16.21 0.17
CA ASP A 328 15.09 15.90 1.49
C ASP A 328 14.57 14.46 1.61
N ALA A 329 15.05 13.55 0.76
CA ALA A 329 14.53 12.20 0.71
C ALA A 329 14.64 11.45 2.04
N VAL A 330 13.52 10.84 2.41
CA VAL A 330 13.32 10.02 3.61
C VAL A 330 12.94 8.63 3.15
N PRO A 331 13.75 7.59 3.43
CA PRO A 331 13.32 6.22 3.23
C PRO A 331 12.24 5.86 4.24
N GLY A 332 11.28 5.04 3.84
CA GLY A 332 10.34 4.40 4.75
C GLY A 332 9.88 3.05 4.23
N CYS A 333 8.74 2.54 4.72
CA CYS A 333 8.30 1.17 4.47
C CYS A 333 8.30 0.82 2.97
N LEU A 334 7.68 1.67 2.15
CA LEU A 334 7.53 1.45 0.71
C LEU A 334 8.76 1.85 -0.13
N SER A 335 9.84 2.28 0.51
CA SER A 335 11.14 2.41 -0.14
C SER A 335 11.80 1.06 -0.35
N CYS A 336 11.64 0.17 0.62
CA CYS A 336 12.27 -1.14 0.65
C CYS A 336 11.30 -2.26 0.30
N HIS A 337 10.02 -2.10 0.64
CA HIS A 337 9.01 -3.15 0.50
C HIS A 337 7.94 -2.81 -0.53
N LYS A 338 7.39 -3.86 -1.14
CA LYS A 338 6.12 -3.83 -1.84
C LYS A 338 5.00 -4.14 -0.85
N ALA A 339 3.93 -3.35 -0.86
CA ALA A 339 2.86 -3.44 0.13
C ALA A 339 2.12 -4.78 0.12
N HIS A 340 1.99 -5.43 -1.04
CA HIS A 340 1.39 -6.77 -1.15
C HIS A 340 2.45 -7.88 -1.06
N GLY A 341 3.68 -7.58 -1.47
CA GLY A 341 4.72 -8.58 -1.66
C GLY A 341 5.29 -8.53 -3.06
N ASN A 342 6.33 -9.33 -3.31
CA ASN A 342 6.98 -9.46 -4.61
C ASN A 342 7.73 -10.80 -4.62
N MET A 343 8.48 -11.20 -5.65
CA MET A 343 9.14 -12.53 -5.63
C MET A 343 10.41 -12.62 -4.76
N ASN A 344 10.74 -11.57 -4.02
CA ASN A 344 11.86 -11.57 -3.09
C ASN A 344 11.36 -11.79 -1.65
N PRO A 345 12.23 -12.23 -0.73
CA PRO A 345 11.86 -12.40 0.68
C PRO A 345 11.24 -11.14 1.27
N PHE A 346 10.13 -11.31 2.00
CA PHE A 346 9.45 -10.24 2.72
C PHE A 346 9.02 -9.06 1.82
N GLY A 347 8.81 -9.30 0.52
CA GLY A 347 8.41 -8.28 -0.44
C GLY A 347 9.48 -7.22 -0.71
N LEU A 348 10.76 -7.53 -0.46
CA LEU A 348 11.85 -6.56 -0.63
C LEU A 348 12.14 -6.23 -2.09
N VAL A 349 12.40 -4.96 -2.39
CA VAL A 349 12.79 -4.52 -3.75
C VAL A 349 14.31 -4.56 -3.87
N PHE A 350 14.86 -5.65 -4.39
CA PHE A 350 16.30 -5.79 -4.60
C PHE A 350 16.76 -4.94 -5.78
N LEU A 351 17.02 -3.67 -5.52
CA LEU A 351 17.41 -2.69 -6.54
C LEU A 351 18.85 -2.25 -6.37
N HIS A 352 19.69 -2.53 -7.37
CA HIS A 352 21.03 -2.01 -7.49
C HIS A 352 21.02 -0.55 -8.00
N ARG A 353 21.95 0.27 -7.51
CA ARG A 353 22.03 1.71 -7.87
C ARG A 353 22.35 1.97 -9.34
N ASP A 354 23.00 1.00 -9.97
CA ASP A 354 23.39 0.97 -11.38
C ASP A 354 22.66 -0.14 -12.13
N ALA A 355 21.40 -0.41 -11.73
CA ALA A 355 20.60 -1.43 -12.37
C ALA A 355 20.39 -1.10 -13.85
N VAL A 356 20.68 -2.08 -14.72
CA VAL A 356 20.55 -1.93 -16.18
C VAL A 356 19.09 -2.02 -16.63
N ALA A 357 18.28 -2.75 -15.87
CA ALA A 357 16.84 -2.84 -16.04
C ALA A 357 16.16 -2.97 -14.67
N VAL A 358 14.90 -2.54 -14.58
CA VAL A 358 14.07 -2.65 -13.39
C VAL A 358 12.75 -3.32 -13.74
N ASN A 359 12.35 -4.29 -12.92
CA ASN A 359 11.04 -4.93 -12.95
C ASN A 359 10.37 -4.82 -11.57
N GLU A 360 9.29 -5.59 -11.36
CA GLU A 360 8.54 -5.61 -10.10
C GLU A 360 9.40 -5.97 -8.87
N GLN A 361 10.45 -6.77 -9.08
CA GLN A 361 11.32 -7.31 -8.03
C GLN A 361 12.53 -6.41 -7.74
N GLY A 362 12.70 -5.34 -8.51
CA GLY A 362 13.87 -4.48 -8.47
C GLY A 362 14.72 -4.64 -9.72
N GLY A 363 16.03 -4.60 -9.57
CA GLY A 363 16.95 -4.56 -10.69
C GLY A 363 18.38 -4.82 -10.26
N PHE A 364 19.17 -5.40 -11.15
CA PHE A 364 20.53 -5.85 -10.86
C PHE A 364 21.54 -5.11 -11.73
N GLY A 365 22.76 -4.95 -11.21
CA GLY A 365 23.86 -4.35 -11.97
C GLY A 365 24.28 -5.21 -13.16
N ALA A 366 25.09 -4.65 -14.06
CA ALA A 366 25.63 -5.40 -15.18
C ALA A 366 26.38 -6.66 -14.70
N GLY A 367 26.03 -7.82 -15.26
CA GLY A 367 26.61 -9.11 -14.89
C GLY A 367 26.11 -9.71 -13.57
N GLN A 368 25.22 -9.03 -12.84
CA GLN A 368 24.50 -9.60 -11.72
C GLN A 368 23.20 -10.25 -12.22
N THR A 369 22.92 -11.47 -11.78
CA THR A 369 21.62 -12.13 -12.00
C THR A 369 20.86 -12.19 -10.68
N PRO A 370 19.52 -12.08 -10.69
CA PRO A 370 18.72 -12.35 -9.50
C PRO A 370 19.07 -13.74 -9.00
N PRO A 371 19.58 -13.88 -7.77
CA PRO A 371 20.09 -15.18 -7.38
C PRO A 371 18.94 -16.05 -6.91
N ALA A 372 18.89 -17.27 -7.43
CA ALA A 372 18.18 -18.36 -6.77
C ALA A 372 18.92 -18.70 -5.47
N GLY A 373 18.67 -17.95 -4.40
CA GLY A 373 19.12 -18.23 -3.04
C GLY A 373 20.23 -17.34 -2.44
N ASP A 374 20.92 -16.48 -3.20
CA ASP A 374 21.86 -15.48 -2.63
C ASP A 374 21.15 -14.15 -2.32
N TYR A 375 20.21 -14.21 -1.37
CA TYR A 375 19.50 -13.02 -0.91
C TYR A 375 20.44 -11.95 -0.36
N GLY A 376 21.65 -12.32 0.08
CA GLY A 376 22.66 -11.40 0.60
C GLY A 376 23.06 -10.33 -0.43
N MET A 377 23.19 -10.69 -1.71
CA MET A 377 23.41 -9.71 -2.78
C MET A 377 22.23 -8.75 -2.92
N GLY A 378 21.00 -9.27 -2.89
CA GLY A 378 19.78 -8.46 -2.97
C GLY A 378 19.68 -7.43 -1.84
N PHE A 379 19.97 -7.85 -0.60
CA PHE A 379 20.07 -6.96 0.56
C PHE A 379 21.15 -5.89 0.38
N ARG A 380 22.37 -6.27 -0.06
CA ARG A 380 23.44 -5.30 -0.33
C ARG A 380 23.04 -4.30 -1.40
N ASN A 381 22.40 -4.74 -2.48
CA ASN A 381 21.90 -3.88 -3.54
C ASN A 381 20.90 -2.86 -3.00
N LEU A 382 19.87 -3.32 -2.28
CA LEU A 382 18.83 -2.46 -1.70
C LEU A 382 19.40 -1.50 -0.66
N CYS A 383 20.11 -2.00 0.36
CA CYS A 383 20.69 -1.15 1.40
C CYS A 383 21.77 -0.22 0.84
N GLY A 384 22.52 -0.69 -0.15
CA GLY A 384 23.58 0.05 -0.85
C GLY A 384 23.10 1.27 -1.64
N GLN A 385 21.78 1.41 -1.86
CA GLN A 385 21.17 2.62 -2.40
C GLN A 385 21.49 3.85 -1.56
N CYS A 386 21.44 3.70 -0.23
CA CYS A 386 21.56 4.81 0.71
C CYS A 386 22.74 4.62 1.66
N HIS A 387 23.18 3.38 1.89
CA HIS A 387 24.19 3.06 2.87
C HIS A 387 25.56 2.74 2.26
N VAL A 388 26.62 3.25 2.91
CA VAL A 388 28.00 2.90 2.55
C VAL A 388 28.34 1.44 2.84
N GLN A 389 27.62 0.81 3.78
CA GLN A 389 27.76 -0.60 4.16
C GLN A 389 27.36 -1.58 3.04
N GLY A 390 26.56 -1.14 2.08
CA GLY A 390 26.09 -1.98 0.96
C GLY A 390 27.02 -1.98 -0.25
N ASN A 391 28.32 -1.70 -0.07
CA ASN A 391 29.33 -1.79 -1.11
C ASN A 391 29.94 -3.20 -1.17
#